data_AF-A0A3B9L2D2-F1
#
_entry.id   AF-A0A3B9L2D2-F1
#
_cell.length_a   1.000
_cell.length_b   1.000
_cell.length_c   1.000
_cell.angle_alpha   90.00
_cell.angle_beta   90.00
_cell.angle_gamma   90.00
#
_symmetry.space_group_name_H-M   'P 1'
#
loop_
_entity.id
_entity.type
_entity.pdbx_description
1 polymer ?
#
loop_
_entity_poly.entity_id
_entity_poly.type
_entity_poly.pdbx_seq_one_letter_code
_entity_poly.pdbx_strand_id
1 'polypeptide(L)' 'FDDTPLATTISPSLTTIYQPSRELAAEAVSMLLEEASPNGDTPRHKLLDYRLMLRESTAAPKD' A
#
# COMPACT_ATOMS: atom_id res chain seq x y z
N PHE A 1 4.34 -2.41 -7.94
CA PHE A 1 3.62 -1.69 -6.87
C PHE A 1 2.15 -2.09 -6.94
N ASP A 2 1.38 -1.83 -5.88
CA ASP A 2 -0.07 -2.11 -5.70
C ASP A 2 -0.42 -3.53 -5.25
N ASP A 3 0.19 -4.56 -5.85
CA ASP A 3 -0.20 -5.97 -5.61
C ASP A 3 -1.66 -6.26 -5.97
N THR A 4 -2.07 -5.84 -7.16
CA THR A 4 -3.38 -6.16 -7.71
C THR A 4 -3.49 -7.66 -8.04
N PRO A 5 -4.72 -8.22 -8.16
CA PRO A 5 -4.92 -9.62 -8.55
C PRO A 5 -4.22 -10.01 -9.86
N LEU A 6 -4.03 -9.05 -10.78
CA LEU A 6 -3.34 -9.28 -12.04
C LEU A 6 -1.88 -9.73 -11.83
N ALA A 7 -1.21 -9.27 -10.76
CA ALA A 7 0.16 -9.63 -10.46
C ALA A 7 0.35 -11.14 -10.20
N THR A 8 -0.72 -11.87 -9.85
CA THR A 8 -0.67 -13.32 -9.63
C THR A 8 -1.03 -14.14 -10.88
N THR A 9 -1.63 -13.52 -11.91
CA THR A 9 -2.13 -14.24 -13.08
C THR A 9 -1.29 -14.05 -14.34
N ILE A 10 -0.41 -13.04 -14.37
CA ILE A 10 0.59 -12.88 -15.44
C ILE A 10 1.72 -13.91 -15.23
N SER A 11 2.35 -14.38 -16.33
CA SER A 11 3.54 -15.24 -16.28
C SER A 11 4.76 -14.51 -16.85
N PRO A 12 5.90 -14.46 -16.13
CA PRO A 12 6.06 -14.88 -14.73
C PRO A 12 5.21 -14.00 -13.80
N SER A 13 4.78 -14.57 -12.68
CA SER A 13 4.04 -13.82 -11.66
C SER A 13 4.89 -12.67 -11.10
N LEU A 14 4.29 -11.50 -10.94
CA LEU A 14 5.01 -10.25 -10.73
C LEU A 14 5.34 -10.00 -9.27
N THR A 15 6.63 -9.80 -8.97
CA THR A 15 7.10 -9.26 -7.69
C THR A 15 6.70 -7.79 -7.58
N THR A 16 6.15 -7.42 -6.43
CA THR A 16 5.57 -6.09 -6.23
C THR A 16 5.68 -5.65 -4.77
N ILE A 17 5.38 -4.39 -4.50
CA ILE A 17 5.10 -3.88 -3.15
C ILE A 17 3.58 -3.88 -2.97
N TYR A 18 3.09 -4.60 -1.96
CA TYR A 18 1.70 -4.51 -1.49
C TYR A 18 1.47 -3.15 -0.85
N GLN A 19 0.47 -2.42 -1.35
CA GLN A 19 -0.01 -1.18 -0.75
C GLN A 19 -1.32 -1.44 0.00
N PRO A 20 -1.43 -1.05 1.29
CA PRO A 20 -2.62 -1.29 2.10
C PRO A 20 -3.75 -0.29 1.74
N SER A 21 -4.22 -0.32 0.49
CA SER A 21 -5.16 0.68 -0.07
C SER A 21 -6.45 0.84 0.73
N ARG A 22 -6.97 -0.26 1.31
CA ARG A 22 -8.15 -0.24 2.17
C ARG A 22 -7.91 0.53 3.46
N GLU A 23 -6.76 0.33 4.09
CA GLU A 23 -6.39 1.03 5.33
C GLU A 23 -6.04 2.47 5.03
N LEU A 24 -5.32 2.77 3.94
CA LEU A 24 -5.06 4.14 3.49
C LEU A 24 -6.35 4.95 3.36
N ALA A 25 -7.38 4.37 2.72
CA ALA A 25 -8.68 5.02 2.59
C ALA A 25 -9.37 5.25 3.94
N ALA A 26 -9.36 4.24 4.82
CA ALA A 26 -9.96 4.36 6.15
C ALA A 26 -9.29 5.42 7.01
N GLU A 27 -7.94 5.46 7.00
CA GLU A 27 -7.14 6.44 7.73
C GLU A 27 -7.34 7.85 7.20
N ALA A 28 -7.35 8.02 5.87
CA ALA A 28 -7.62 9.33 5.27
C ALA A 28 -9.00 9.87 5.65
N VAL A 29 -10.03 9.02 5.62
CA VAL A 29 -11.39 9.42 6.04
C VAL A 29 -11.44 9.73 7.53
N SER A 30 -10.77 8.92 8.37
CA SER A 30 -10.67 9.20 9.82
C SER A 30 -10.04 10.56 10.08
N MET A 31 -8.91 10.86 9.43
CA MET A 31 -8.22 12.13 9.57
C MET A 31 -9.10 13.31 9.17
N LEU A 32 -9.86 13.18 8.07
CA LEU A 32 -10.79 14.22 7.61
C LEU A 32 -11.92 14.47 8.63
N LEU A 33 -12.47 13.42 9.23
CA LEU A 33 -13.54 13.56 10.24
C LEU A 33 -13.01 14.20 11.54
N GLU A 34 -11.78 13.87 11.92
CA GLU A 34 -11.12 14.46 13.09
C GLU A 34 -10.78 15.94 12.85
N GLU A 35 -10.33 16.30 11.64
CA GLU A 35 -10.11 17.70 11.24
C GLU A 35 -11.40 18.52 11.27
N ALA A 36 -12.53 17.94 10.85
CA ALA A 36 -13.83 18.60 10.86
C ALA A 36 -14.45 18.78 12.27
N SER A 37 -13.83 18.22 13.31
CA SER A 37 -14.29 18.33 14.70
C SER A 37 -14.09 19.75 15.27
N PRO A 38 -14.95 20.23 16.20
CA PRO A 38 -14.79 21.54 16.85
C PRO A 38 -13.44 21.76 17.56
N ASN A 39 -12.75 20.68 17.92
CA ASN A 39 -11.41 20.69 18.52
C ASN A 39 -10.35 20.12 17.56
N GLY A 40 -10.63 20.08 16.27
CA GLY A 40 -9.74 19.51 15.27
C GLY A 40 -8.45 20.31 15.20
N ASP A 41 -7.33 19.69 15.59
CA ASP A 41 -6.02 20.29 15.42
C ASP A 41 -4.98 19.32 14.84
N THR A 42 -4.16 19.92 13.98
CA THR A 42 -2.93 19.49 13.29
C THR A 42 -2.94 18.50 12.11
N PRO A 43 -2.14 18.81 11.05
CA PRO A 43 -1.79 17.88 10.00
C PRO A 43 -1.09 16.65 10.59
N ARG A 44 -1.64 15.46 10.31
CA ARG A 44 -1.06 14.20 10.75
C ARG A 44 -0.51 13.44 9.56
N HIS A 45 0.71 12.94 9.71
CA HIS A 45 1.33 12.05 8.76
C HIS A 45 1.40 10.65 9.38
N LYS A 46 0.78 9.68 8.72
CA LYS A 46 0.80 8.28 9.12
C LYS A 46 1.39 7.43 8.01
N LEU A 47 2.46 6.70 8.33
CA LEU A 47 2.98 5.65 7.45
C LEU A 47 2.28 4.35 7.80
N LEU A 48 1.69 3.70 6.79
CA LEU A 48 1.13 2.35 6.93
C LEU A 48 2.14 1.32 6.43
N ASP A 49 2.07 0.12 7.01
CA ASP A 49 2.96 -0.97 6.65
C ASP A 49 2.70 -1.43 5.21
N TYR A 50 3.77 -1.42 4.42
CA TYR A 50 3.81 -2.03 3.09
C TYR A 50 4.68 -3.28 3.13
N ARG A 51 4.50 -4.17 2.16
CA ARG A 51 5.23 -5.45 2.13
C ARG A 51 5.76 -5.75 0.74
N LEU A 52 6.99 -6.27 0.66
CA LEU A 52 7.52 -6.86 -0.57
C LEU A 52 6.86 -8.23 -0.78
N MET A 53 6.16 -8.37 -1.90
CA MET A 53 5.53 -9.60 -2.33
C MET A 53 6.42 -10.25 -3.39
N LEU A 54 7.33 -11.12 -2.94
CA LEU A 54 8.23 -11.86 -3.83
C LEU A 54 7.47 -12.90 -4.66
N ARG A 55 7.74 -12.91 -5.96
CA ARG A 55 7.20 -13.85 -6.95
C ARG A 55 8.26 -14.18 -8.01
N GLU A 56 7.83 -14.80 -9.11
CA GLU A 56 8.70 -15.36 -10.15
C GLU A 56 9.44 -14.30 -10.99
N SER A 57 8.96 -13.07 -11.04
CA SER A 57 9.57 -12.02 -11.86
C SER A 57 10.85 -11.40 -11.27
N THR A 58 11.35 -11.90 -10.14
CA THR A 58 12.62 -11.47 -9.55
C THR A 58 13.54 -12.66 -9.31
N ALA A 59 14.80 -12.50 -9.74
CA ALA A 59 15.85 -13.50 -9.58
C ALA A 59 17.20 -12.78 -9.39
N ALA A 60 18.22 -13.54 -8.96
CA ALA A 60 19.59 -13.05 -8.99
C ALA A 60 20.01 -12.67 -10.42
N PRO A 61 20.92 -11.68 -10.59
CA PRO A 61 21.50 -11.38 -11.89
C PRO A 61 22.24 -12.59 -12.45
N LYS A 62 22.32 -12.69 -13.78
CA LYS A 62 23.19 -13.67 -14.44
C LYS A 62 24.64 -13.19 -14.32
N ASP A 63 25.55 -14.14 -14.16
CA ASP A 63 27.01 -13.92 -14.18
C ASP A 63 27.48 -13.28 -15.50
#